data_AF-A0A2M8HG16-F1
#
_entry.id   AF-A0A2M8HG16-F1
#
_cell.length_a   1.000
_cell.length_b   1.000
_cell.length_c   1.000
_cell.angle_alpha   90.00
_cell.angle_beta   90.00
_cell.angle_gamma   90.00
#
_symmetry.space_group_name_H-M   'P 1'
#
loop_
_entity.id
_entity.type
_entity.pdbx_description
1 polymer ?
#
loop_
_entity_poly.entity_id
_entity_poly.type
_entity_poly.pdbx_seq_one_letter_code
_entity_poly.pdbx_strand_id
1 'polypeptide(L)' 'QYHLETKLDEFIQFYNNHRTHIALNKETPIPSEIQKPPNSKLVATPVLNGLYHIYSYEKVA' A
#
# COMPACT_ATOMS: atom_id res chain seq x y z
N GLN A 1 -22.82 -10.71 3.08
CA GLN A 1 -22.34 -9.70 4.04
C GLN A 1 -20.81 -9.73 4.13
N TYR A 2 -20.20 -10.84 4.57
CA TYR A 2 -18.74 -11.00 4.69
C TYR A 2 -17.93 -10.52 3.48
N HIS A 3 -18.30 -10.91 2.25
CA HIS A 3 -17.58 -10.50 1.05
C HIS A 3 -17.47 -8.97 0.86
N LEU A 4 -18.58 -8.25 1.08
CA LEU A 4 -18.61 -6.80 0.93
C LEU A 4 -17.76 -6.12 2.00
N GLU A 5 -17.88 -6.59 3.25
CA GLU A 5 -17.09 -6.06 4.37
C GLU A 5 -15.59 -6.26 4.13
N THR A 6 -15.17 -7.45 3.69
CA THR A 6 -13.76 -7.70 3.34
C THR A 6 -13.27 -6.79 2.23
N LYS A 7 -14.07 -6.58 1.18
CA LYS A 7 -13.69 -5.70 0.07
C LYS A 7 -13.64 -4.24 0.45
N LEU A 8 -14.55 -3.79 1.31
CA LEU A 8 -14.56 -2.43 1.81
C LEU A 8 -13.37 -2.19 2.74
N ASP A 9 -13.03 -3.14 3.61
CA ASP A 9 -11.86 -3.04 4.48
C ASP A 9 -10.56 -2.97 3.67
N GLU A 10 -10.38 -3.87 2.68
CA GLU A 10 -9.26 -3.82 1.72
C GLU A 10 -9.14 -2.43 1.07
N PHE A 11 -10.26 -1.88 0.62
CA PHE A 11 -10.30 -0.57 -0.02
C PHE A 11 -9.95 0.57 0.94
N ILE A 12 -10.46 0.55 2.18
CA ILE A 12 -10.16 1.56 3.21
C ILE A 12 -8.67 1.56 3.54
N GLN A 13 -8.06 0.38 3.71
CA GLN A 13 -6.63 0.26 3.96
C GLN A 13 -5.81 0.81 2.80
N PHE A 14 -6.18 0.47 1.55
CA PHE A 14 -5.54 1.02 0.36
C PHE A 14 -5.66 2.56 0.28
N TYR A 15 -6.87 3.10 0.48
CA TYR A 15 -7.15 4.53 0.34
C TYR A 15 -6.34 5.38 1.32
N ASN A 16 -6.22 4.91 2.56
CA ASN A 16 -5.56 5.67 3.64
C ASN A 16 -4.04 5.49 3.65
N ASN A 17 -3.50 4.34 3.24
CA ASN A 17 -2.07 4.05 3.37
C ASN A 17 -1.30 4.15 2.05
N HIS A 18 -1.97 3.97 0.90
CA HIS A 18 -1.27 3.77 -0.38
C HIS A 18 -1.77 4.67 -1.52
N ARG A 19 -3.01 5.15 -1.48
CA ARG A 19 -3.54 6.05 -2.50
C ARG A 19 -3.08 7.48 -2.24
N THR A 20 -2.38 8.06 -3.20
CA THR A 20 -1.98 9.47 -3.18
C THR A 20 -3.17 10.39 -3.46
N HIS A 21 -3.26 11.53 -2.77
CA HIS A 21 -4.33 12.52 -2.98
C HIS A 21 -3.77 13.88 -3.39
N ILE A 22 -4.36 14.49 -4.43
CA ILE A 22 -3.92 15.80 -4.95
C ILE A 22 -4.00 16.89 -3.88
N ALA A 23 -5.07 16.88 -3.07
CA ALA A 23 -5.26 17.84 -1.97
C ALA A 23 -4.20 17.71 -0.86
N LEU A 24 -3.52 16.56 -0.78
CA LEU A 24 -2.44 16.30 0.17
C LEU A 24 -1.07 16.41 -0.50
N ASN A 25 -0.93 17.23 -1.55
CA ASN A 25 0.32 17.37 -2.30
C ASN A 25 0.86 16.03 -2.84
N LYS A 26 -0.06 15.15 -3.28
CA LYS A 26 0.24 13.77 -3.74
C LYS A 26 0.79 12.83 -2.66
N GLU A 27 0.62 13.19 -1.39
CA GLU A 27 0.86 12.28 -0.27
C GLU A 27 -0.37 11.40 0.02
N THR A 28 -0.16 10.42 0.89
CA THR A 28 -1.21 9.59 1.48
C THR A 28 -1.72 10.21 2.78
N PRO A 29 -2.96 9.92 3.21
CA PRO A 29 -3.48 10.40 4.49
C PRO A 29 -2.67 9.89 5.68
N ILE A 30 -2.19 8.65 5.60
CA ILE A 30 -1.25 8.05 6.54
C ILE A 30 0.13 8.00 5.87
N PRO A 31 1.12 8.77 6.34
CA PRO A 31 2.47 8.74 5.79
C PRO A 31 3.11 7.37 5.92
N SER A 32 3.87 6.95 4.89
CA SER A 32 4.69 5.73 4.93
C SER A 32 6.18 6.06 4.98
N GLU A 33 6.96 5.20 5.64
CA GLU A 33 8.41 5.28 5.61
C GLU A 33 8.95 4.88 4.22
N ILE A 34 9.66 5.80 3.55
CA ILE A 34 10.18 5.59 2.18
C ILE A 34 11.60 4.98 2.21
N GLN A 35 12.19 4.78 3.38
CA GLN A 35 13.60 4.39 3.47
C GLN A 35 13.82 2.96 2.98
N LYS A 36 14.63 2.82 1.92
CA LYS A 36 15.16 1.54 1.46
C LYS A 36 16.21 1.04 2.45
N PRO A 37 15.98 -0.06 3.18
CA PRO A 37 17.00 -0.62 4.07
C PRO A 37 18.20 -1.12 3.25
N PRO A 38 19.43 -1.07 3.78
CA PRO A 38 20.58 -1.72 3.15
C PRO A 38 20.34 -3.23 3.03
N ASN A 39 20.85 -3.84 1.95
CA ASN A 39 20.67 -5.27 1.66
C ASN A 39 19.20 -5.74 1.66
N SER A 40 18.33 -4.96 1.03
CA SER A 40 16.91 -5.30 0.91
C SER A 40 16.49 -5.59 -0.54
N LYS A 41 15.50 -6.46 -0.69
CA LYS A 41 14.83 -6.79 -1.95
C LYS A 41 13.50 -6.03 -2.02
N LEU A 42 13.25 -5.37 -3.14
CA LEU A 42 11.95 -4.76 -3.42
C LEU A 42 10.94 -5.86 -3.77
N VAL A 43 9.81 -5.86 -3.09
CA VAL A 43 8.70 -6.81 -3.28
C VAL A 43 7.46 -6.04 -3.72
N ALA A 44 6.80 -6.55 -4.76
CA ALA A 44 5.55 -6.00 -5.26
C ALA A 44 4.40 -6.93 -4.88
N THR A 45 3.41 -6.38 -4.18
CA THR A 45 2.22 -7.13 -3.75
C THR A 45 1.00 -6.60 -4.49
N PRO A 46 0.31 -7.43 -5.29
CA PRO A 46 -0.93 -7.01 -5.95
C PRO A 46 -2.05 -6.84 -4.92
N VAL A 47 -2.81 -5.76 -5.03
CA VAL A 47 -3.98 -5.45 -4.20
C VAL A 47 -5.16 -5.06 -5.10
N LEU A 48 -6.36 -4.97 -4.52
CA LEU A 48 -7.60 -4.63 -5.26
C LEU A 48 -7.83 -5.58 -6.44
N ASN A 49 -7.69 -6.88 -6.20
CA ASN A 49 -7.76 -7.91 -7.24
C ASN A 49 -6.75 -7.69 -8.41
N GLY A 50 -5.59 -7.09 -8.12
CA GLY A 50 -4.51 -6.89 -9.10
C GLY A 50 -4.59 -5.57 -9.87
N LEU A 51 -5.56 -4.70 -9.56
CA LEU A 51 -5.67 -3.37 -10.16
C LEU A 51 -4.58 -2.40 -9.69
N TYR A 52 -3.92 -2.72 -8.57
CA TYR A 52 -2.84 -1.90 -8.01
C TYR A 52 -1.74 -2.78 -7.42
N HIS A 53 -0.53 -2.23 -7.29
CA HIS A 53 0.60 -2.88 -6.62
C HIS A 53 1.14 -1.97 -5.53
N ILE A 54 1.30 -2.52 -4.32
CA ILE A 54 2.04 -1.88 -3.24
C ILE A 54 3.45 -2.44 -3.20
N TYR A 55 4.40 -1.63 -2.75
CA TYR A 55 5.81 -1.97 -2.75
C TYR A 55 6.37 -1.93 -1.33
N SER A 56 7.11 -2.96 -0.95
CA SER A 56 7.80 -3.05 0.34
C SER A 56 9.22 -3.57 0.15
N TYR A 57 10.06 -3.36 1.16
CA TYR A 57 11.43 -3.88 1.18
C TYR A 57 11.53 -5.04 2.19
N GLU A 58 11.97 -6.20 1.73
CA GLU A 58 12.29 -7.35 2.60
C GLU A 58 13.80 -7.44 2.80
N LYS A 59 14.24 -7.79 4.01
CA LYS A 59 15.66 -8.03 4.29
C LYS A 59 16.12 -9.28 3.54
N VAL A 60 17.23 -9.20 2.84
CA VAL A 60 17.90 -10.37 2.26
C VAL A 60 18.62 -11.10 3.39
N ALA A 61 18.36 -12.40 3.54
CA ALA A 61 18.96 -13.27 4.56
C ALA A 61 20.47 -13.51 4.29
#